data_AF-A0A9W4KC53-F1
#
_entry.id   AF-A0A9W4KC53-F1
#
_cell.length_a   1.000
_cell.length_b   1.000
_cell.length_c   1.000
_cell.angle_alpha   90.00
_cell.angle_beta   90.00
_cell.angle_gamma   90.00
#
_symmetry.space_group_name_H-M   'P 1'
#
loop_
_entity.id
_entity.type
_entity.pdbx_description
1 polymer ?
#
loop_
_entity_poly.entity_id
_entity_poly.type
_entity_poly.pdbx_seq_one_letter_code
_entity_poly.pdbx_strand_id
1 'polypeptide(L)'
;MFTEMDNKLHSIIELPTIADIEASTDVLSIRTNAIKVVRVKERFAVKIGYSIPPLEAENMKFVAANSKVPVPKVHANFIDPET
;
A
#
# COMPACT_ATOMS: atom_id res chain seq x y z
N MET A 1 28.80 -15.48 -21.22
CA MET A 1 28.68 -15.62 -19.75
C MET A 1 28.42 -14.22 -19.18
N PHE A 2 27.22 -13.67 -19.38
CA PHE A 2 26.81 -12.34 -18.86
C PHE A 2 25.28 -12.28 -18.71
N THR A 3 24.64 -13.33 -18.23
CA THR A 3 23.17 -13.40 -18.12
C THR A 3 22.69 -13.83 -16.73
N GLU A 4 23.60 -13.96 -15.75
CA GLU A 4 23.23 -14.31 -14.37
C GLU A 4 23.20 -13.11 -13.41
N MET A 5 23.80 -11.96 -13.78
CA MET A 5 23.88 -10.77 -12.91
C MET A 5 22.72 -9.77 -13.11
N ASP A 6 22.03 -9.81 -14.24
CA ASP A 6 20.91 -8.89 -14.53
C ASP A 6 19.62 -9.25 -13.77
N ASN A 7 19.60 -10.42 -13.10
CA ASN A 7 18.46 -10.91 -12.33
C ASN A 7 18.55 -10.58 -10.82
N LYS A 8 19.56 -9.82 -10.39
CA LYS A 8 19.88 -9.59 -8.97
C LYS A 8 19.66 -8.15 -8.48
N LEU A 9 18.62 -7.47 -8.96
CA LEU A 9 18.15 -6.21 -8.37
C LEU A 9 16.63 -6.02 -8.50
N HIS A 10 15.86 -7.06 -8.17
CA HIS A 10 14.57 -6.78 -7.54
C HIS A 10 14.91 -6.23 -6.16
N SER A 11 14.96 -4.90 -6.02
CA SER A 11 14.94 -4.26 -4.71
C SER A 11 13.76 -4.90 -3.95
N ILE A 12 14.04 -5.66 -2.90
CA ILE A 12 13.00 -6.22 -2.05
C ILE A 12 12.24 -4.99 -1.54
N ILE A 13 11.03 -4.77 -2.04
CA ILE A 13 10.20 -3.65 -1.56
C ILE A 13 9.81 -4.03 -0.15
N GLU A 14 10.55 -3.51 0.82
CA GLU A 14 10.24 -3.70 2.21
C GLU A 14 8.97 -2.92 2.52
N LEU A 15 7.88 -3.67 2.72
CA LEU A 15 6.58 -3.12 3.08
C LEU A 15 6.60 -2.64 4.55
N PRO A 16 5.77 -1.66 4.90
CA PRO A 16 5.58 -1.31 6.30
C PRO A 16 4.90 -2.46 7.06
N THR A 17 5.29 -2.65 8.31
CA THR A 17 4.59 -3.52 9.27
C THR A 17 3.39 -2.80 9.87
N ILE A 18 2.51 -3.52 10.58
CA ILE A 18 1.40 -2.91 11.33
C ILE A 18 1.95 -1.91 12.36
N ALA A 19 3.00 -2.28 13.10
CA ALA A 19 3.65 -1.40 14.05
C ALA A 19 4.20 -0.11 13.40
N ASP A 20 4.77 -0.20 12.20
CA ASP A 20 5.21 1.00 11.44
C ASP A 20 4.04 1.92 11.10
N ILE A 21 2.89 1.34 10.76
CA ILE A 21 1.67 2.07 10.38
C ILE A 21 1.07 2.76 11.60
N GLU A 22 0.97 2.06 12.73
CA GLU A 22 0.41 2.57 13.99
C GLU A 22 1.29 3.66 14.61
N ALA A 23 2.61 3.51 14.51
CA ALA A 23 3.58 4.51 15.00
C ALA A 23 3.63 5.78 14.13
N SER A 24 3.03 5.77 12.93
CA SER A 24 3.07 6.92 12.04
C SER A 24 2.22 8.09 12.56
N THR A 25 2.86 9.26 12.66
CA THR A 25 2.24 10.54 13.02
C THR A 25 1.99 11.44 11.80
N ASP A 26 2.49 11.06 10.63
CA ASP A 26 2.34 11.80 9.38
C ASP A 26 1.00 11.44 8.72
N VAL A 27 -0.06 12.13 9.15
CA VAL A 27 -1.42 11.93 8.64
C VAL A 27 -1.63 12.75 7.37
N LEU A 28 -1.88 12.05 6.25
CA LEU A 28 -2.13 12.66 4.95
C LEU A 28 -3.60 13.04 4.75
N SER A 29 -4.52 12.29 5.35
CA SER A 29 -5.95 12.54 5.25
C SER A 29 -6.71 11.85 6.38
N ILE A 30 -7.78 12.50 6.84
CA ILE A 30 -8.76 11.95 7.78
C ILE A 30 -10.13 12.05 7.12
N ARG A 31 -10.81 10.92 6.91
CA ARG A 31 -12.16 10.90 6.35
C ARG A 31 -13.21 10.86 7.46
N THR A 32 -12.96 10.06 8.48
CA THR A 32 -13.75 9.92 9.70
C THR A 32 -12.80 9.62 10.85
N ASN A 33 -13.29 9.59 12.09
CA ASN A 33 -12.50 9.14 13.24
C ASN A 33 -12.02 7.68 13.12
N ALA A 34 -12.61 6.91 12.20
CA ALA A 34 -12.31 5.50 12.00
C ALA A 34 -11.44 5.23 10.76
N ILE A 35 -11.31 6.17 9.80
CA ILE A 35 -10.58 5.95 8.55
C ILE A 35 -9.62 7.12 8.30
N LYS A 36 -8.32 6.78 8.25
CA LYS A 36 -7.24 7.73 7.96
C LYS A 36 -6.28 7.19 6.90
N VAL A 37 -5.54 8.09 6.28
CA VAL A 37 -4.40 7.78 5.41
C VAL A 37 -3.15 8.33 6.08
N VAL A 38 -2.14 7.49 6.28
CA VAL A 38 -0.87 7.87 6.88
C VAL A 38 0.29 7.63 5.90
N ARG A 39 1.34 8.44 6.00
CA ARG A 39 2.61 8.18 5.31
C ARG A 39 3.47 7.27 6.17
N VAL A 40 4.09 6.26 5.57
CA VAL A 40 4.98 5.32 6.27
C VAL A 40 6.22 5.07 5.42
N LYS A 41 7.40 5.01 6.06
CA LYS A 41 8.72 4.86 5.40
C LYS A 41 8.94 5.83 4.22
N GLU A 42 8.42 7.07 4.34
CA GLU A 42 8.47 8.18 3.36
C GLU A 42 7.81 7.93 1.99
N ARG A 43 7.61 6.68 1.58
CA ARG A 43 7.23 6.30 0.22
C ARG A 43 5.90 5.55 0.12
N PHE A 44 5.30 5.17 1.25
CA PHE A 44 4.01 4.48 1.25
C PHE A 44 2.93 5.36 1.84
N ALA A 45 1.78 5.39 1.17
CA ALA A 45 0.54 5.85 1.75
C ALA A 45 -0.28 4.61 2.16
N VAL A 46 -0.68 4.54 3.42
CA VAL A 46 -1.48 3.44 3.94
C VAL A 46 -2.83 3.98 4.39
N LYS A 47 -3.90 3.51 3.75
CA LYS A 47 -5.26 3.76 4.19
C LYS A 47 -5.64 2.69 5.21
N ILE A 48 -5.98 3.11 6.43
CA ILE A 48 -6.32 2.23 7.54
C ILE A 48 -7.62 2.67 8.19
N GLY A 49 -8.36 1.69 8.72
CA GLY A 49 -9.63 1.94 9.37
C GLY A 49 -10.61 0.78 9.28
N TYR A 50 -11.66 0.88 10.08
CA TYR A 50 -12.73 -0.12 10.11
C TYR A 50 -13.54 -0.10 8.80
N SER A 51 -13.93 -1.29 8.35
CA SER A 51 -14.84 -1.50 7.21
C SER A 51 -14.37 -0.88 5.88
N ILE A 52 -13.06 -0.77 5.64
CA ILE A 52 -12.54 -0.42 4.32
C ILE A 52 -12.74 -1.63 3.39
N PRO A 53 -13.50 -1.51 2.29
CA PRO A 53 -13.70 -2.63 1.38
C PRO A 53 -12.40 -3.01 0.67
N PRO A 54 -11.99 -4.30 0.67
CA PRO A 54 -10.85 -4.78 -0.13
C PRO A 54 -10.97 -4.45 -1.63
N LEU A 55 -12.22 -4.32 -2.10
CA LEU A 55 -12.58 -3.93 -3.45
C LEU A 55 -11.92 -2.62 -3.91
N GLU A 56 -11.62 -1.68 -3.02
CA GLU A 56 -10.90 -0.45 -3.41
C GLU A 56 -9.54 -0.76 -4.04
N ALA A 57 -8.80 -1.68 -3.43
CA ALA A 57 -7.49 -2.10 -3.90
C ALA A 57 -7.57 -3.00 -5.13
N GLU A 58 -8.60 -3.85 -5.22
CA GLU A 58 -8.88 -4.68 -6.40
C GLU A 58 -9.21 -3.81 -7.62
N ASN A 59 -10.06 -2.79 -7.45
CA ASN A 59 -10.38 -1.84 -8.51
C ASN A 59 -9.14 -1.09 -9.00
N MET A 60 -8.25 -0.65 -8.10
CA MET A 60 -7.00 0.00 -8.50
C MET A 60 -6.10 -0.94 -9.32
N LYS A 61 -5.95 -2.20 -8.89
CA LYS A 61 -5.21 -3.22 -9.66
C LYS A 61 -5.85 -3.46 -11.02
N PHE A 62 -7.17 -3.54 -11.09
CA PHE A 62 -7.91 -3.74 -12.33
C PHE A 62 -7.72 -2.56 -13.30
N VAL A 63 -7.88 -1.32 -12.83
CA VAL A 63 -7.70 -0.11 -13.65
C VAL A 63 -6.25 -0.01 -14.16
N ALA A 64 -5.26 -0.32 -13.31
CA ALA A 64 -3.85 -0.33 -13.70
C ALA A 64 -3.55 -1.37 -14.80
N ALA A 65 -4.21 -2.54 -14.75
CA ALA A 65 -3.99 -3.62 -15.71
C ALA A 65 -4.77 -3.43 -17.03
N ASN A 66 -5.92 -2.75 -16.99
CA ASN A 66 -6.87 -2.74 -18.10
C ASN A 66 -7.09 -1.35 -18.73
N SER A 67 -6.36 -0.33 -18.28
CA SER A 67 -6.50 1.03 -18.82
C SER A 67 -5.16 1.77 -18.86
N LYS A 68 -5.17 2.94 -19.51
CA LYS A 68 -4.05 3.89 -19.47
C LYS A 68 -4.22 4.97 -18.40
N VAL A 69 -5.27 4.88 -17.57
CA VAL A 69 -5.52 5.85 -16.51
C VAL A 69 -4.47 5.64 -15.43
N PRO A 70 -3.66 6.66 -15.08
CA PRO A 70 -2.69 6.52 -14.01
C PRO A 70 -3.43 6.38 -12.68
N VAL A 71 -3.10 5.32 -11.95
CA VAL A 71 -3.62 5.05 -10.60
C VAL A 71 -2.47 4.73 -9.65
N PRO A 72 -2.64 4.97 -8.33
CA PRO A 72 -1.64 4.56 -7.34
C PRO A 72 -1.37 3.05 -7.42
N LYS A 73 -0.08 2.67 -7.35
CA LYS A 73 0.31 1.26 -7.28
C LYS A 73 -0.08 0.66 -5.92
N VAL A 74 -0.90 -0.38 -5.94
CA VAL A 74 -1.21 -1.15 -4.72
C VAL A 74 -0.07 -2.13 -4.47
N HIS A 75 0.66 -1.92 -3.38
CA HIS A 75 1.74 -2.82 -2.94
C HIS A 75 1.22 -4.02 -2.15
N ALA A 76 0.23 -3.80 -1.28
CA ALA A 76 -0.44 -4.84 -0.50
C ALA A 76 -1.84 -4.37 -0.09
N ASN A 77 -2.72 -5.32 0.23
CA ASN A 77 -3.97 -5.10 0.95
C ASN A 77 -4.20 -6.34 1.83
N PHE A 78 -4.80 -6.15 3.01
CA PHE A 78 -5.19 -7.24 3.89
C PHE A 78 -6.23 -6.73 4.91
N ILE A 79 -6.87 -7.66 5.59
CA ILE A 79 -7.68 -7.41 6.77
C ILE A 79 -6.87 -7.90 7.96
N ASP A 80 -6.68 -7.05 8.96
CA ASP A 80 -6.05 -7.46 10.22
C ASP A 80 -7.06 -8.28 11.02
N PRO A 81 -6.79 -9.58 11.31
CA PRO A 81 -7.72 -10.42 12.05
C PRO A 81 -7.92 -10.00 13.50
N GLU A 82 -7.04 -9.15 14.06
CA GLU A 82 -7.10 -8.70 15.45
C GLU A 82 -8.00 -7.46 15.64
N THR A 83 -8.59 -6.93 14.56
CA THR A 83 -9.48 -5.76 14.56
C THR A 83 -10.83 -6.04 13.92
#